data_AF-A0A3M8EG66-F1
#
_entry.id   AF-A0A3M8EG66-F1
#
_cell.length_a   1.000
_cell.length_b   1.000
_cell.length_c   1.000
_cell.angle_alpha   90.00
_cell.angle_beta   90.00
_cell.angle_gamma   90.00
#
_symmetry.space_group_name_H-M   'P 1'
#
loop_
_entity.id
_entity.type
_entity.pdbx_description
1 polymer ?
#
loop_
_entity_poly.entity_id
_entity_poly.type
_entity_poly.pdbx_seq_one_letter_code
_entity_poly.pdbx_strand_id
1 'polypeptide(L)'
;MNKKMILAACLAACVMTGCEKENGKPVPKGGTGKFLIGTTVKNPDGMSGSSYFQLLPSLSGSVDNSNAIQVGFASPIEVIGNDIFVLSSMGKDATHQAIKYTYRPGQTLETPVTLGLPPNSMAGSVVRVDDRKAYIPLYTIGRVWIINPQTMQKTGEIDLTSHAHRDASPEPAYGLVRDGYYFLPLDQINEQYMPYDDYQQVDVAVIDTKTDKVVKIASEKTTGLTFPTRPMLKNMIFTDEQNDLYMACTGYFGFSPDNKKNGFVCIPAGKDEFDASKSWDISETVIEGTAPANYKSASVYNCKYLGNGKVAAYVCIAELTDPNNMYTARNTMAVLVDLKAKTIRKIDGIPLTDGHSVFIDTYKNRVVFGAYGDSKVGFFTCNSDGSNVQHILATAGNPVFMHAFE
;
A
#
# COMPACT_ATOMS: atom_id res chain seq x y z
N MET A 1 -52.54 -21.29 26.47
CA MET A 1 -52.52 -20.31 27.58
C MET A 1 -51.36 -19.36 27.32
N ASN A 2 -51.52 -18.38 26.43
CA ASN A 2 -51.74 -16.95 26.72
C ASN A 2 -51.60 -16.49 28.17
N LYS A 3 -50.66 -15.53 28.38
CA LYS A 3 -50.74 -14.26 29.14
C LYS A 3 -49.34 -13.60 29.04
N LYS A 4 -49.06 -12.62 28.16
CA LYS A 4 -49.33 -11.17 28.25
C LYS A 4 -49.34 -10.58 29.68
N MET A 5 -48.33 -9.74 29.97
CA MET A 5 -48.39 -8.46 30.72
C MET A 5 -46.97 -7.84 30.67
N ILE A 6 -46.69 -6.87 29.79
CA ILE A 6 -46.87 -5.41 29.94
C ILE A 6 -45.95 -4.78 31.00
N LEU A 7 -44.87 -4.19 30.49
CA LEU A 7 -44.35 -2.83 30.69
C LEU A 7 -44.38 -2.21 32.10
N ALA A 8 -43.20 -1.96 32.64
CA ALA A 8 -42.92 -0.77 33.45
C ALA A 8 -41.69 -0.09 32.88
N ALA A 9 -41.89 1.14 32.41
CA ALA A 9 -40.88 2.00 31.83
C ALA A 9 -39.98 2.58 32.93
N CYS A 10 -38.67 2.39 32.80
CA CYS A 10 -37.69 3.29 33.38
C CYS A 10 -36.92 3.91 32.21
N LEU A 11 -37.24 5.18 31.92
CA LEU A 11 -36.37 6.07 31.17
C LEU A 11 -35.00 6.09 31.87
N ALA A 12 -34.05 5.35 31.33
CA ALA A 12 -32.64 5.69 31.47
C ALA A 12 -32.21 6.21 30.10
N ALA A 13 -31.99 7.53 30.03
CA ALA A 13 -31.52 8.21 28.84
C ALA A 13 -30.27 7.48 28.32
N CYS A 14 -30.43 6.77 27.21
CA CYS A 14 -29.30 6.37 26.38
C CYS A 14 -28.71 7.67 25.87
N VAL A 15 -27.64 8.13 26.50
CA VAL A 15 -26.76 9.13 25.92
C VAL A 15 -26.16 8.47 24.69
N MET A 16 -26.84 8.65 23.56
CA MET A 16 -26.21 8.54 22.27
C MET A 16 -25.10 9.59 22.28
N THR A 17 -23.86 9.19 22.54
CA THR A 17 -22.70 9.99 22.14
C THR A 17 -22.58 9.89 20.62
N GLY A 18 -23.61 10.40 19.92
CA GLY A 18 -23.41 10.92 18.58
C GLY A 18 -22.47 12.10 18.75
N CYS A 19 -21.44 12.18 17.90
CA CYS A 19 -20.56 13.31 17.83
C CYS A 19 -21.39 14.59 17.94
N GLU A 20 -21.19 15.36 19.00
CA GLU A 20 -21.51 16.77 18.94
C GLU A 20 -20.80 17.28 17.68
N LYS A 21 -21.59 17.67 16.67
CA LYS A 21 -21.08 18.54 15.63
C LYS A 21 -20.62 19.77 16.40
N GLU A 22 -19.32 19.92 16.60
CA GLU A 22 -18.72 21.17 17.05
C GLU A 22 -18.98 22.20 15.95
N ASN A 23 -20.19 22.76 15.98
CA ASN A 23 -20.64 23.82 15.11
C ASN A 23 -19.77 25.04 15.44
N GLY A 24 -18.73 25.27 14.63
CA GLY A 24 -17.93 26.50 14.70
C GLY A 24 -16.42 26.34 14.55
N LYS A 25 -15.85 25.12 14.63
CA LYS A 25 -14.42 24.96 14.31
C LYS A 25 -14.23 24.93 12.79
N PRO A 26 -13.30 25.73 12.23
CA PRO A 26 -13.02 25.67 10.80
C PRO A 26 -12.54 24.27 10.42
N VAL A 27 -13.13 23.70 9.35
CA VAL A 27 -12.68 22.43 8.79
C VAL A 27 -11.21 22.59 8.36
N PRO A 28 -10.28 21.74 8.85
CA PRO A 28 -8.89 21.82 8.46
C PRO A 28 -8.71 21.76 6.95
N LYS A 29 -7.89 22.65 6.38
CA LYS A 29 -7.65 22.74 4.93
C LYS A 29 -6.38 22.00 4.47
N GLY A 30 -5.77 21.21 5.34
CA GLY A 30 -4.59 20.40 5.00
C GLY A 30 -3.28 21.18 4.91
N GLY A 31 -3.17 22.35 5.55
CA GLY A 31 -1.93 23.13 5.58
C GLY A 31 -1.48 23.69 4.22
N THR A 32 -0.26 24.23 4.19
CA THR A 32 0.39 24.75 2.97
C THR A 32 1.85 24.30 2.94
N GLY A 33 2.42 24.22 1.74
CA GLY A 33 3.82 23.81 1.57
C GLY A 33 4.01 22.99 0.30
N LYS A 34 5.06 22.15 0.28
CA LYS A 34 5.39 21.31 -0.88
C LYS A 34 5.55 19.83 -0.54
N PHE A 35 5.54 19.48 0.74
CA PHE A 35 5.58 18.10 1.18
C PHE A 35 4.19 17.65 1.57
N LEU A 36 3.58 16.77 0.78
CA LEU A 36 2.39 16.05 1.18
C LEU A 36 2.82 14.90 2.08
N ILE A 37 2.25 14.79 3.27
CA ILE A 37 2.41 13.61 4.12
C ILE A 37 1.05 13.00 4.44
N GLY A 38 1.03 11.68 4.60
CA GLY A 38 -0.09 10.93 5.14
C GLY A 38 0.30 10.26 6.45
N THR A 39 -0.58 10.35 7.45
CA THR A 39 -0.42 9.73 8.76
C THR A 39 -1.66 8.93 9.14
N THR A 40 -1.50 7.90 9.97
CA THR A 40 -2.60 7.09 10.49
C THR A 40 -2.50 6.98 12.00
N VAL A 41 -3.59 7.29 12.70
CA VAL A 41 -3.74 7.02 14.13
C VAL A 41 -4.59 5.77 14.28
N LYS A 42 -3.96 4.68 14.73
CA LYS A 42 -4.63 3.39 14.93
C LYS A 42 -5.26 3.31 16.31
N ASN A 43 -6.37 2.60 16.40
CA ASN A 43 -6.90 2.10 17.67
C ASN A 43 -6.06 0.90 18.16
N PRO A 44 -6.23 0.46 19.43
CA PRO A 44 -5.45 -0.64 19.99
C PRO A 44 -5.56 -1.97 19.23
N ASP A 45 -6.64 -2.17 18.47
CA ASP A 45 -6.85 -3.35 17.63
C ASP A 45 -5.95 -3.40 16.38
N GLY A 46 -5.37 -2.26 15.97
CA GLY A 46 -4.60 -2.11 14.74
C GLY A 46 -5.41 -2.13 13.44
N MET A 47 -6.71 -2.47 13.49
CA MET A 47 -7.58 -2.64 12.31
C MET A 47 -8.54 -1.46 12.09
N SER A 48 -8.62 -0.54 13.04
CA SER A 48 -9.47 0.64 12.97
C SER A 48 -8.71 1.90 13.40
N GLY A 49 -9.28 3.08 13.11
CA GLY A 49 -8.68 4.36 13.47
C GLY A 49 -9.07 5.49 12.53
N SER A 50 -8.14 6.39 12.27
CA SER A 50 -8.32 7.48 11.31
C SER A 50 -7.01 7.79 10.60
N SER A 51 -7.11 8.14 9.32
CA SER A 51 -5.98 8.61 8.54
C SER A 51 -6.14 10.08 8.22
N TYR A 52 -5.01 10.72 7.93
CA TYR A 52 -4.92 12.14 7.72
C TYR A 52 -3.91 12.41 6.63
N PHE A 53 -4.08 13.52 5.93
CA PHE A 53 -3.04 14.03 5.05
C PHE A 53 -2.98 15.55 5.09
N GLN A 54 -1.76 16.08 4.90
CA GLN A 54 -1.48 17.52 4.97
C GLN A 54 -0.22 17.91 4.21
N LEU A 55 -0.16 19.17 3.80
CA LEU A 55 0.99 19.83 3.22
C LEU A 55 1.84 20.48 4.31
N LEU A 56 3.16 20.28 4.20
CA LEU A 56 4.17 20.86 5.07
C LEU A 56 5.19 21.69 4.27
N PRO A 57 5.71 22.78 4.84
CA PRO A 57 6.74 23.59 4.20
C PRO A 57 8.12 22.90 4.21
N SER A 58 8.40 22.06 5.22
CA SER A 58 9.64 21.30 5.37
C SER A 58 9.39 19.93 6.00
N LEU A 59 10.34 19.00 5.81
CA LEU A 59 10.39 17.71 6.50
C LEU A 59 11.37 17.79 7.68
N SER A 60 11.05 18.63 8.67
CA SER A 60 11.91 18.86 9.84
C SER A 60 11.07 19.05 11.11
N GLY A 61 11.56 18.57 12.25
CA GLY A 61 10.92 18.81 13.55
C GLY A 61 9.81 17.80 13.84
N SER A 62 8.66 18.28 14.33
CA SER A 62 7.50 17.45 14.65
C SER A 62 6.21 18.02 14.07
N VAL A 63 5.28 17.14 13.73
CA VAL A 63 3.96 17.50 13.18
C VAL A 63 2.85 16.68 13.85
N ASP A 64 1.74 17.34 14.15
CA ASP A 64 0.50 16.71 14.60
C ASP A 64 -0.59 16.77 13.51
N ASN A 65 -1.78 16.24 13.80
CA ASN A 65 -2.88 16.18 12.82
C ASN A 65 -3.88 17.34 12.95
N SER A 66 -3.57 18.39 13.71
CA SER A 66 -4.51 19.50 13.99
C SER A 66 -4.92 20.30 12.74
N ASN A 67 -4.03 20.40 11.75
CA ASN A 67 -4.26 21.09 10.48
C ASN A 67 -4.56 20.15 9.31
N ALA A 68 -4.61 18.84 9.56
CA ALA A 68 -4.70 17.82 8.52
C ALA A 68 -6.14 17.52 8.09
N ILE A 69 -6.31 17.17 6.82
CA ILE A 69 -7.59 16.67 6.32
C ILE A 69 -7.74 15.23 6.78
N GLN A 70 -8.78 14.96 7.56
CA GLN A 70 -9.10 13.60 8.00
C GLN A 70 -9.80 12.83 6.87
N VAL A 71 -9.39 11.57 6.71
CA VAL A 71 -9.93 10.61 5.75
C VAL A 71 -10.16 9.26 6.43
N GLY A 72 -10.80 8.32 5.72
CA GLY A 72 -11.05 6.98 6.24
C GLY A 72 -9.76 6.27 6.64
N PHE A 73 -9.84 5.37 7.62
CA PHE A 73 -8.69 4.61 8.10
C PHE A 73 -7.99 3.85 6.97
N ALA A 74 -6.68 4.01 6.84
CA ALA A 74 -5.86 3.38 5.80
C ALA A 74 -6.32 3.70 4.37
N SER A 75 -6.90 4.90 4.14
CA SER A 75 -7.20 5.37 2.79
C SER A 75 -5.92 5.48 1.96
N PRO A 76 -5.82 4.80 0.80
CA PRO A 76 -4.68 4.94 -0.10
C PRO A 76 -4.56 6.36 -0.63
N ILE A 77 -3.33 6.84 -0.82
CA ILE A 77 -3.03 8.13 -1.42
C ILE A 77 -2.12 7.90 -2.62
N GLU A 78 -2.51 8.44 -3.77
CA GLU A 78 -1.72 8.44 -5.00
C GLU A 78 -1.55 9.87 -5.52
N VAL A 79 -0.43 10.14 -6.19
CA VAL A 79 -0.15 11.45 -6.77
C VAL A 79 0.25 11.31 -8.23
N ILE A 80 -0.47 12.02 -9.11
CA ILE A 80 -0.21 12.07 -10.55
C ILE A 80 -0.01 13.54 -10.94
N GLY A 81 1.24 13.94 -11.13
CA GLY A 81 1.57 15.36 -11.32
C GLY A 81 1.16 16.17 -10.08
N ASN A 82 0.24 17.11 -10.25
CA ASN A 82 -0.30 17.92 -9.16
C ASN A 82 -1.63 17.39 -8.60
N ASP A 83 -2.18 16.32 -9.17
CA ASP A 83 -3.43 15.73 -8.71
C ASP A 83 -3.16 14.69 -7.62
N ILE A 84 -3.84 14.83 -6.48
CA ILE A 84 -3.77 13.94 -5.32
C ILE A 84 -5.06 13.15 -5.28
N PHE A 85 -4.95 11.83 -5.38
CA PHE A 85 -6.08 10.91 -5.29
C PHE A 85 -6.08 10.26 -3.91
N VAL A 86 -7.18 10.42 -3.18
CA VAL A 86 -7.46 9.66 -1.96
C VAL A 86 -8.53 8.65 -2.29
N LEU A 87 -8.21 7.37 -2.11
CA LEU A 87 -9.11 6.27 -2.43
C LEU A 87 -9.80 5.74 -1.18
N SER A 88 -10.90 5.02 -1.40
CA SER A 88 -11.73 4.55 -0.30
C SER A 88 -10.95 3.58 0.60
N SER A 89 -11.05 3.82 1.91
CA SER A 89 -10.58 2.90 2.93
C SER A 89 -11.25 1.52 2.83
N MET A 90 -10.63 0.52 3.43
CA MET A 90 -11.21 -0.82 3.57
C MET A 90 -12.18 -0.86 4.78
N GLY A 91 -13.05 -1.88 4.80
CA GLY A 91 -13.90 -2.19 5.96
C GLY A 91 -15.24 -1.46 6.01
N LYS A 92 -15.95 -1.63 7.14
CA LYS A 92 -17.35 -1.19 7.34
C LYS A 92 -17.58 0.32 7.19
N ASP A 93 -16.53 1.12 7.35
CA ASP A 93 -16.58 2.59 7.32
C ASP A 93 -16.05 3.14 5.97
N ALA A 94 -15.94 2.30 4.94
CA ALA A 94 -15.51 2.69 3.60
C ALA A 94 -16.43 3.76 3.00
N THR A 95 -15.82 4.82 2.46
CA THR A 95 -16.53 5.95 1.83
C THR A 95 -17.13 5.61 0.46
N HIS A 96 -16.70 4.52 -0.17
CA HIS A 96 -17.00 4.12 -1.54
C HIS A 96 -16.78 5.24 -2.57
N GLN A 97 -15.69 6.00 -2.42
CA GLN A 97 -15.37 7.14 -3.27
C GLN A 97 -13.88 7.19 -3.61
N ALA A 98 -13.57 7.67 -4.81
CA ALA A 98 -12.27 8.23 -5.15
C ALA A 98 -12.39 9.75 -5.09
N ILE A 99 -11.52 10.39 -4.33
CA ILE A 99 -11.53 11.83 -4.07
C ILE A 99 -10.26 12.43 -4.68
N LYS A 100 -10.40 13.46 -5.50
CA LYS A 100 -9.27 14.15 -6.12
C LYS A 100 -9.14 15.56 -5.59
N TYR A 101 -7.97 15.87 -5.04
CA TYR A 101 -7.53 17.22 -4.70
C TYR A 101 -6.50 17.69 -5.73
N THR A 102 -6.39 19.00 -5.90
CA THR A 102 -5.37 19.62 -6.76
C THR A 102 -4.37 20.38 -5.90
N TYR A 103 -3.10 20.08 -6.06
CA TYR A 103 -2.01 20.85 -5.47
C TYR A 103 -1.74 22.14 -6.25
N ARG A 104 -1.58 23.26 -5.53
CA ARG A 104 -1.04 24.51 -6.08
C ARG A 104 0.01 25.08 -5.12
N PRO A 105 1.19 25.51 -5.62
CA PRO A 105 2.23 26.10 -4.78
C PRO A 105 1.71 27.27 -3.94
N GLY A 106 2.02 27.25 -2.64
CA GLY A 106 1.66 28.31 -1.69
C GLY A 106 0.18 28.36 -1.30
N GLN A 107 -0.65 27.43 -1.75
CA GLN A 107 -2.08 27.37 -1.42
C GLN A 107 -2.41 26.13 -0.58
N THR A 108 -3.53 26.21 0.14
CA THR A 108 -4.16 25.01 0.71
C THR A 108 -4.78 24.19 -0.42
N LEU A 109 -5.12 22.93 -0.14
CA LEU A 109 -5.78 22.08 -1.13
C LEU A 109 -7.16 22.65 -1.51
N GLU A 110 -7.49 22.62 -2.80
CA GLU A 110 -8.77 23.09 -3.33
C GLU A 110 -9.94 22.19 -2.88
N THR A 111 -11.17 22.64 -3.13
CA THR A 111 -12.36 21.79 -2.99
C THR A 111 -12.21 20.56 -3.89
N PRO A 112 -12.31 19.33 -3.34
CA PRO A 112 -12.06 18.14 -4.13
C PRO A 112 -13.21 17.83 -5.09
N VAL A 113 -12.88 17.05 -6.12
CA VAL A 113 -13.85 16.40 -7.00
C VAL A 113 -13.96 14.93 -6.61
N THR A 114 -15.17 14.38 -6.60
CA THR A 114 -15.41 12.99 -6.19
C THR A 114 -15.95 12.14 -7.34
N LEU A 115 -15.54 10.88 -7.37
CA LEU A 115 -16.13 9.82 -8.18
C LEU A 115 -16.66 8.74 -7.23
N GLY A 116 -17.96 8.45 -7.31
CA GLY A 116 -18.56 7.34 -6.58
C GLY A 116 -18.06 6.01 -7.14
N LEU A 117 -17.55 5.14 -6.26
CA LEU A 117 -17.09 3.80 -6.58
C LEU A 117 -18.19 2.77 -6.21
N PRO A 118 -18.16 1.55 -6.78
CA PRO A 118 -19.07 0.51 -6.37
C PRO A 118 -18.88 0.20 -4.88
N PRO A 119 -19.95 -0.15 -4.15
CA PRO A 119 -19.83 -0.70 -2.80
C PRO A 119 -18.88 -1.90 -2.79
N ASN A 120 -18.15 -2.06 -1.69
CA ASN A 120 -17.20 -3.17 -1.50
C ASN A 120 -16.18 -3.32 -2.64
N SER A 121 -15.75 -2.22 -3.28
CA SER A 121 -14.80 -2.28 -4.39
C SER A 121 -13.33 -2.29 -3.98
N MET A 122 -12.99 -1.74 -2.80
CA MET A 122 -11.61 -1.61 -2.31
C MET A 122 -10.64 -1.09 -3.37
N ALA A 123 -10.91 0.10 -3.92
CA ALA A 123 -9.99 0.75 -4.85
C ALA A 123 -8.66 1.08 -4.16
N GLY A 124 -7.59 0.39 -4.54
CA GLY A 124 -6.28 0.54 -3.92
C GLY A 124 -5.36 1.55 -4.61
N SER A 125 -5.56 1.79 -5.90
CA SER A 125 -4.63 2.57 -6.72
C SER A 125 -5.29 3.32 -7.87
N VAL A 126 -4.59 4.33 -8.39
CA VAL A 126 -4.87 4.99 -9.66
C VAL A 126 -3.61 4.92 -10.52
N VAL A 127 -3.67 4.22 -11.65
CA VAL A 127 -2.51 4.03 -12.55
C VAL A 127 -2.71 4.85 -13.82
N ARG A 128 -1.86 5.87 -14.02
CA ARG A 128 -1.90 6.72 -15.22
C ARG A 128 -1.48 5.95 -16.47
N VAL A 129 -2.27 6.07 -17.54
CA VAL A 129 -1.88 5.67 -18.90
C VAL A 129 -1.42 6.90 -19.68
N ASP A 130 -2.25 7.94 -19.70
CA ASP A 130 -1.97 9.23 -20.32
C ASP A 130 -2.76 10.36 -19.59
N ASP A 131 -2.78 11.57 -20.15
CA ASP A 131 -3.45 12.72 -19.52
C ASP A 131 -4.98 12.59 -19.41
N ARG A 132 -5.60 11.72 -20.20
CA ARG A 132 -7.05 11.53 -20.28
C ARG A 132 -7.50 10.12 -19.90
N LYS A 133 -6.57 9.24 -19.56
CA LYS A 133 -6.85 7.85 -19.20
C LYS A 133 -6.02 7.38 -18.01
N ALA A 134 -6.72 6.86 -17.01
CA ALA A 134 -6.14 6.13 -15.90
C ALA A 134 -7.00 4.91 -15.56
N TYR A 135 -6.38 3.91 -14.93
CA TYR A 135 -7.05 2.73 -14.41
C TYR A 135 -7.23 2.84 -12.90
N ILE A 136 -8.37 2.36 -12.40
CA ILE A 136 -8.62 2.12 -10.98
C ILE A 136 -8.98 0.64 -10.81
N PRO A 137 -8.03 -0.20 -10.38
CA PRO A 137 -8.31 -1.58 -9.96
C PRO A 137 -9.27 -1.59 -8.76
N LEU A 138 -10.33 -2.37 -8.87
CA LEU A 138 -11.34 -2.57 -7.83
C LEU A 138 -11.14 -3.97 -7.26
N TYR A 139 -10.29 -4.02 -6.23
CA TYR A 139 -9.65 -5.21 -5.70
C TYR A 139 -10.62 -6.34 -5.36
N THR A 140 -11.71 -6.07 -4.65
CA THR A 140 -12.61 -7.14 -4.15
C THR A 140 -13.74 -7.54 -5.11
N ILE A 141 -13.84 -6.91 -6.27
CA ILE A 141 -14.92 -7.19 -7.24
C ILE A 141 -14.40 -7.61 -8.61
N GLY A 142 -13.09 -7.82 -8.75
CA GLY A 142 -12.48 -8.33 -9.98
C GLY A 142 -12.70 -7.45 -11.21
N ARG A 143 -12.68 -6.13 -11.05
CA ARG A 143 -12.90 -5.17 -12.16
C ARG A 143 -11.85 -4.07 -12.15
N VAL A 144 -11.62 -3.47 -13.31
CA VAL A 144 -10.81 -2.26 -13.46
C VAL A 144 -11.66 -1.18 -14.10
N TRP A 145 -11.81 -0.05 -13.42
CA TRP A 145 -12.46 1.12 -14.01
C TRP A 145 -11.46 1.92 -14.83
N ILE A 146 -11.92 2.37 -15.99
CA ILE A 146 -11.19 3.30 -16.84
C ILE A 146 -11.79 4.68 -16.60
N ILE A 147 -10.96 5.64 -16.21
CA ILE A 147 -11.41 6.98 -15.90
C ILE A 147 -10.63 8.02 -16.69
N ASN A 148 -11.23 9.19 -16.88
CA ASN A 148 -10.48 10.39 -17.17
C ASN A 148 -10.03 11.01 -15.84
N PRO A 149 -8.72 11.04 -15.53
CA PRO A 149 -8.21 11.52 -14.24
C PRO A 149 -8.39 13.04 -14.08
N GLN A 150 -8.54 13.81 -15.16
CA GLN A 150 -8.79 15.25 -15.09
C GLN A 150 -10.23 15.55 -14.69
N THR A 151 -11.20 14.87 -15.30
CA THR A 151 -12.65 15.13 -15.09
C THR A 151 -13.27 14.25 -14.00
N MET A 152 -12.56 13.24 -13.51
CA MET A 152 -13.08 12.24 -12.56
C MET A 152 -14.32 11.50 -13.07
N GLN A 153 -14.38 11.24 -14.38
CA GLN A 153 -15.48 10.50 -15.02
C GLN A 153 -15.04 9.10 -15.41
N LYS A 154 -15.90 8.11 -15.13
CA LYS A 154 -15.77 6.75 -15.68
C LYS A 154 -16.03 6.78 -17.18
N THR A 155 -15.11 6.20 -17.94
CA THR A 155 -15.15 6.12 -19.42
C THR A 155 -15.24 4.69 -19.93
N GLY A 156 -14.91 3.71 -19.10
CA GLY A 156 -14.99 2.29 -19.46
C GLY A 156 -14.72 1.38 -18.27
N GLU A 157 -14.70 0.07 -18.54
CA GLU A 157 -14.48 -0.96 -17.54
C GLU A 157 -13.87 -2.21 -18.19
N ILE A 158 -12.99 -2.88 -17.45
CA ILE A 158 -12.43 -4.18 -17.79
C ILE A 158 -12.92 -5.16 -16.75
N ASP A 159 -13.54 -6.25 -17.20
CA ASP A 159 -14.01 -7.34 -16.35
C ASP A 159 -12.95 -8.44 -16.26
N LEU A 160 -12.51 -8.75 -15.04
CA LEU A 160 -11.52 -9.80 -14.76
C LEU A 160 -12.15 -10.99 -14.01
N THR A 161 -13.45 -10.96 -13.73
CA THR A 161 -14.13 -11.98 -12.90
C THR A 161 -13.98 -13.39 -13.46
N SER A 162 -13.90 -13.54 -14.80
CA SER A 162 -13.65 -14.84 -15.45
C SER A 162 -12.26 -15.43 -15.21
N HIS A 163 -11.35 -14.67 -14.60
CA HIS A 163 -9.99 -15.08 -14.25
C HIS A 163 -9.82 -15.38 -12.76
N ALA A 164 -10.90 -15.29 -11.96
CA ALA A 164 -10.88 -15.67 -10.55
C ALA A 164 -10.68 -17.19 -10.39
N HIS A 165 -9.86 -17.61 -9.43
CA HIS A 165 -9.60 -19.02 -9.18
C HIS A 165 -10.81 -19.74 -8.56
N ARG A 166 -11.45 -19.13 -7.54
CA ARG A 166 -12.54 -19.77 -6.77
C ARG A 166 -13.75 -18.89 -6.53
N ASP A 167 -13.56 -17.61 -6.23
CA ASP A 167 -14.66 -16.70 -5.93
C ASP A 167 -14.95 -15.75 -7.11
N ALA A 168 -15.53 -14.58 -6.84
CA ALA A 168 -15.95 -13.63 -7.86
C ALA A 168 -14.84 -12.64 -8.27
N SER A 169 -13.61 -12.78 -7.75
CA SER A 169 -12.56 -11.80 -7.97
C SER A 169 -11.18 -12.47 -8.03
N PRO A 170 -10.31 -12.07 -8.98
CA PRO A 170 -8.90 -12.46 -8.96
C PRO A 170 -8.01 -11.48 -8.16
N GLU A 171 -8.61 -10.54 -7.44
CA GLU A 171 -7.92 -9.49 -6.66
C GLU A 171 -6.91 -8.67 -7.47
N PRO A 172 -7.36 -7.83 -8.42
CA PRO A 172 -6.47 -6.96 -9.18
C PRO A 172 -5.79 -5.94 -8.26
N ALA A 173 -4.49 -6.12 -8.03
CA ALA A 173 -3.67 -5.35 -7.11
C ALA A 173 -3.07 -4.09 -7.78
N TYR A 174 -1.82 -3.72 -7.45
CA TYR A 174 -1.16 -2.56 -8.03
C TYR A 174 -0.38 -2.96 -9.29
N GLY A 175 -0.80 -2.45 -10.45
CA GLY A 175 -0.13 -2.72 -11.72
C GLY A 175 0.79 -1.60 -12.21
N LEU A 176 1.47 -1.87 -13.33
CA LEU A 176 2.37 -0.92 -13.98
C LEU A 176 2.16 -0.93 -15.51
N VAL A 177 2.17 0.25 -16.13
CA VAL A 177 2.13 0.39 -17.59
C VAL A 177 3.54 0.37 -18.15
N ARG A 178 3.81 -0.59 -19.05
CA ARG A 178 5.09 -0.75 -19.75
C ARG A 178 4.82 -1.17 -21.19
N ASP A 179 5.49 -0.52 -22.15
CA ASP A 179 5.44 -0.89 -23.58
C ASP A 179 4.02 -0.99 -24.18
N GLY A 180 3.08 -0.15 -23.72
CA GLY A 180 1.68 -0.15 -24.20
C GLY A 180 0.79 -1.25 -23.61
N TYR A 181 1.30 -1.98 -22.61
CA TYR A 181 0.54 -2.93 -21.82
C TYR A 181 0.45 -2.49 -20.37
N TYR A 182 -0.69 -2.74 -19.75
CA TYR A 182 -0.88 -2.67 -18.31
C TYR A 182 -0.71 -4.07 -17.73
N PHE A 183 0.38 -4.26 -16.99
CA PHE A 183 0.68 -5.49 -16.26
C PHE A 183 0.04 -5.38 -14.88
N LEU A 184 -1.07 -6.08 -14.68
CA LEU A 184 -1.88 -6.02 -13.48
C LEU A 184 -1.78 -7.34 -12.71
N PRO A 185 -1.06 -7.36 -11.57
CA PRO A 185 -1.01 -8.52 -10.69
C PRO A 185 -2.37 -8.90 -10.13
N LEU A 186 -2.57 -10.20 -9.95
CA LEU A 186 -3.79 -10.82 -9.43
C LEU A 186 -3.41 -11.62 -8.17
N ASP A 187 -3.92 -11.22 -7.01
CA ASP A 187 -3.49 -11.80 -5.73
C ASP A 187 -4.13 -13.17 -5.42
N GLN A 188 -5.31 -13.46 -5.98
CA GLN A 188 -6.00 -14.76 -5.89
C GLN A 188 -6.08 -15.29 -4.45
N ILE A 189 -6.95 -14.67 -3.64
CA ILE A 189 -6.99 -14.90 -2.18
C ILE A 189 -8.34 -15.39 -1.69
N ASN A 190 -8.33 -16.01 -0.51
CA ASN A 190 -9.54 -16.46 0.18
C ASN A 190 -10.19 -15.33 1.00
N GLU A 191 -11.32 -15.64 1.65
CA GLU A 191 -12.08 -14.70 2.50
C GLU A 191 -11.28 -14.16 3.71
N GLN A 192 -10.17 -14.81 4.09
CA GLN A 192 -9.23 -14.33 5.11
C GLN A 192 -8.14 -13.40 4.54
N TYR A 193 -8.24 -13.01 3.27
CA TYR A 193 -7.26 -12.21 2.54
C TYR A 193 -5.88 -12.88 2.41
N MET A 194 -5.84 -14.21 2.39
CA MET A 194 -4.62 -15.01 2.26
C MET A 194 -4.60 -15.77 0.92
N PRO A 195 -3.43 -16.01 0.31
CA PRO A 195 -3.34 -16.86 -0.88
C PRO A 195 -3.99 -18.23 -0.67
N TYR A 196 -4.63 -18.77 -1.71
CA TYR A 196 -5.19 -20.13 -1.66
C TYR A 196 -4.08 -21.19 -1.58
N ASP A 197 -4.19 -22.11 -0.63
CA ASP A 197 -3.17 -23.16 -0.42
C ASP A 197 -2.97 -24.07 -1.64
N ASP A 198 -4.01 -24.28 -2.45
CA ASP A 198 -3.95 -25.05 -3.70
C ASP A 198 -3.60 -24.22 -4.95
N TYR A 199 -3.33 -22.91 -4.77
CA TYR A 199 -3.02 -21.98 -5.86
C TYR A 199 -1.78 -21.13 -5.56
N GLN A 200 -0.62 -21.81 -5.48
CA GLN A 200 0.67 -21.18 -5.16
C GLN A 200 1.41 -20.73 -6.42
N GLN A 201 0.98 -19.62 -7.00
CA GLN A 201 1.59 -19.00 -8.18
C GLN A 201 1.40 -17.48 -8.20
N VAL A 202 2.14 -16.81 -9.09
CA VAL A 202 1.89 -15.41 -9.43
C VAL A 202 1.14 -15.34 -10.74
N ASP A 203 0.04 -14.59 -10.78
CA ASP A 203 -0.69 -14.27 -12.01
C ASP A 203 -0.65 -12.77 -12.31
N VAL A 204 -0.51 -12.44 -13.60
CA VAL A 204 -0.56 -11.07 -14.11
C VAL A 204 -1.47 -11.02 -15.33
N ALA A 205 -2.53 -10.22 -15.26
CA ALA A 205 -3.30 -9.84 -16.43
C ALA A 205 -2.48 -8.87 -17.29
N VAL A 206 -2.24 -9.25 -18.54
CA VAL A 206 -1.59 -8.40 -19.54
C VAL A 206 -2.69 -7.73 -20.36
N ILE A 207 -2.89 -6.42 -20.15
CA ILE A 207 -3.99 -5.66 -20.75
C ILE A 207 -3.44 -4.68 -21.78
N ASP A 208 -3.92 -4.73 -23.02
CA ASP A 208 -3.55 -3.76 -24.05
C ASP A 208 -4.15 -2.38 -23.74
N THR A 209 -3.31 -1.35 -23.59
CA THR A 209 -3.78 -0.04 -23.15
C THR A 209 -4.48 0.78 -24.23
N LYS A 210 -4.49 0.33 -25.49
CA LYS A 210 -5.23 0.99 -26.58
C LYS A 210 -6.63 0.44 -26.72
N THR A 211 -6.79 -0.87 -26.51
CA THR A 211 -8.05 -1.58 -26.71
C THR A 211 -8.80 -1.91 -25.43
N ASP A 212 -8.14 -1.79 -24.27
CA ASP A 212 -8.70 -2.12 -22.96
C ASP A 212 -9.09 -3.60 -22.82
N LYS A 213 -8.39 -4.47 -23.55
CA LYS A 213 -8.65 -5.92 -23.53
C LYS A 213 -7.53 -6.65 -22.83
N VAL A 214 -7.92 -7.62 -22.01
CA VAL A 214 -7.02 -8.65 -21.51
C VAL A 214 -6.54 -9.46 -22.71
N VAL A 215 -5.23 -9.45 -22.95
CA VAL A 215 -4.59 -10.24 -24.01
C VAL A 215 -4.32 -11.65 -23.51
N LYS A 216 -3.87 -11.77 -22.26
CA LYS A 216 -3.65 -13.04 -21.58
C LYS A 216 -3.46 -12.86 -20.07
N ILE A 217 -3.45 -13.99 -19.36
CA ILE A 217 -2.92 -14.11 -18.01
C ILE A 217 -1.54 -14.78 -18.12
N ALA A 218 -0.49 -14.07 -17.72
CA ALA A 218 0.84 -14.64 -17.56
C ALA A 218 0.96 -15.23 -16.14
N SER A 219 1.56 -16.41 -16.01
CA SER A 219 1.66 -17.10 -14.72
C SER A 219 3.08 -17.57 -14.42
N GLU A 220 3.60 -17.26 -13.23
CA GLU A 220 4.85 -17.83 -12.70
C GLU A 220 4.51 -18.95 -11.72
N LYS A 221 4.83 -20.20 -12.08
CA LYS A 221 4.47 -21.40 -11.28
C LYS A 221 5.68 -22.11 -10.68
N THR A 222 6.89 -21.71 -11.04
CA THR A 222 8.13 -22.44 -10.73
C THR A 222 8.59 -22.15 -9.31
N THR A 223 8.52 -20.89 -8.88
CA THR A 223 9.03 -20.48 -7.57
C THR A 223 8.05 -20.82 -6.44
N GLY A 224 6.75 -20.84 -6.75
CA GLY A 224 5.68 -20.91 -5.76
C GLY A 224 5.55 -19.65 -4.90
N LEU A 225 6.07 -18.51 -5.39
CA LEU A 225 5.79 -17.20 -4.82
C LEU A 225 4.32 -16.82 -5.08
N THR A 226 3.73 -16.05 -4.17
CA THR A 226 2.31 -15.65 -4.19
C THR A 226 2.13 -14.21 -3.73
N PHE A 227 0.92 -13.68 -3.90
CA PHE A 227 0.54 -12.32 -3.50
C PHE A 227 1.45 -11.25 -4.14
N PRO A 228 1.50 -11.17 -5.48
CA PRO A 228 2.31 -10.20 -6.21
C PRO A 228 1.80 -8.77 -5.99
N THR A 229 2.61 -7.95 -5.34
CA THR A 229 2.31 -6.58 -4.92
C THR A 229 1.22 -6.48 -3.86
N ARG A 230 0.98 -5.28 -3.33
CA ARG A 230 -0.18 -4.96 -2.49
C ARG A 230 -1.03 -3.94 -3.23
N PRO A 231 -2.36 -3.94 -3.06
CA PRO A 231 -3.27 -3.11 -3.87
C PRO A 231 -3.01 -1.60 -3.83
N MET A 232 -2.30 -1.13 -2.80
CA MET A 232 -2.08 0.29 -2.49
C MET A 232 -0.60 0.72 -2.47
N LEU A 233 0.35 -0.15 -2.84
CA LEU A 233 1.78 0.14 -2.72
C LEU A 233 2.50 0.17 -4.08
N LYS A 234 2.54 1.36 -4.68
CA LYS A 234 3.08 1.60 -6.04
C LYS A 234 4.49 1.07 -6.31
N ASN A 235 5.35 0.99 -5.29
CA ASN A 235 6.76 0.68 -5.48
C ASN A 235 7.06 -0.83 -5.43
N MET A 236 6.05 -1.68 -5.17
CA MET A 236 6.20 -3.15 -5.20
C MET A 236 6.27 -3.72 -6.61
N ILE A 237 5.98 -2.92 -7.63
CA ILE A 237 6.18 -3.24 -9.05
C ILE A 237 7.04 -2.14 -9.67
N PHE A 238 8.11 -2.53 -10.37
CA PHE A 238 9.06 -1.56 -10.92
C PHE A 238 9.81 -2.14 -12.11
N THR A 239 10.34 -1.26 -12.95
CA THR A 239 11.30 -1.63 -13.99
C THR A 239 12.73 -1.30 -13.56
N ASP A 240 13.67 -2.13 -13.98
CA ASP A 240 15.09 -1.81 -13.88
C ASP A 240 15.59 -1.01 -15.10
N GLU A 241 16.90 -0.77 -15.17
CA GLU A 241 17.52 -0.06 -16.29
C GLU A 241 17.51 -0.84 -17.60
N GLN A 242 17.22 -2.15 -17.57
CA GLN A 242 17.04 -3.00 -18.75
C GLN A 242 15.57 -3.03 -19.20
N ASN A 243 14.65 -2.38 -18.47
CA ASN A 243 13.20 -2.44 -18.63
C ASN A 243 12.61 -3.83 -18.26
N ASP A 244 13.35 -4.65 -17.51
CA ASP A 244 12.83 -5.86 -16.89
C ASP A 244 11.84 -5.46 -15.79
N LEU A 245 10.65 -6.04 -15.79
CA LEU A 245 9.58 -5.73 -14.84
C LEU A 245 9.66 -6.69 -13.66
N TYR A 246 9.98 -6.17 -12.48
CA TYR A 246 10.02 -6.92 -11.24
C TYR A 246 8.77 -6.63 -10.40
N MET A 247 8.30 -7.67 -9.71
CA MET A 247 7.21 -7.57 -8.73
C MET A 247 7.62 -8.23 -7.43
N ALA A 248 7.47 -7.52 -6.32
CA ALA A 248 7.67 -8.05 -4.99
C ALA A 248 6.44 -8.86 -4.55
N CYS A 249 6.67 -10.06 -4.07
CA CYS A 249 5.66 -11.02 -3.62
C CYS A 249 5.59 -11.00 -2.09
N THR A 250 4.41 -10.65 -1.57
CA THR A 250 4.15 -10.53 -0.13
C THR A 250 4.10 -11.89 0.55
N GLY A 251 3.64 -12.93 -0.16
CA GLY A 251 3.32 -14.23 0.44
C GLY A 251 2.20 -14.11 1.47
N TYR A 252 2.35 -14.78 2.61
CA TYR A 252 1.33 -14.87 3.67
C TYR A 252 1.48 -13.80 4.76
N PHE A 253 2.04 -12.63 4.44
CA PHE A 253 2.27 -11.53 5.40
C PHE A 253 3.11 -11.91 6.64
N GLY A 254 3.82 -13.05 6.60
CA GLY A 254 4.51 -13.63 7.76
C GLY A 254 3.58 -14.22 8.82
N PHE A 255 2.30 -14.44 8.50
CA PHE A 255 1.29 -15.01 9.39
C PHE A 255 1.18 -16.53 9.27
N SER A 256 1.64 -17.11 8.16
CA SER A 256 1.69 -18.57 8.00
C SER A 256 3.00 -19.12 8.56
N PRO A 257 2.95 -20.05 9.54
CA PRO A 257 4.15 -20.76 9.98
C PRO A 257 4.65 -21.74 8.90
N ASP A 258 3.73 -22.24 8.07
CA ASP A 258 3.98 -23.31 7.10
C ASP A 258 4.46 -22.78 5.74
N ASN A 259 4.16 -21.51 5.42
CA ASN A 259 4.57 -20.88 4.18
C ASN A 259 5.14 -19.48 4.40
N LYS A 260 6.47 -19.40 4.31
CA LYS A 260 7.24 -18.16 4.45
C LYS A 260 7.74 -17.62 3.11
N LYS A 261 7.39 -18.25 1.98
CA LYS A 261 7.91 -17.83 0.67
C LYS A 261 7.50 -16.39 0.36
N ASN A 262 8.50 -15.60 0.00
CA ASN A 262 8.34 -14.20 -0.39
C ASN A 262 9.56 -13.80 -1.21
N GLY A 263 9.48 -12.73 -1.98
CA GLY A 263 10.61 -12.32 -2.81
C GLY A 263 10.20 -11.57 -4.05
N PHE A 264 10.81 -11.88 -5.20
CA PHE A 264 10.66 -11.12 -6.43
C PHE A 264 10.47 -12.04 -7.63
N VAL A 265 9.50 -11.73 -8.49
CA VAL A 265 9.33 -12.35 -9.80
C VAL A 265 9.62 -11.35 -10.92
N CYS A 266 9.99 -11.83 -12.10
CA CYS A 266 10.41 -10.98 -13.22
C CYS A 266 9.72 -11.36 -14.54
N ILE A 267 9.21 -10.36 -15.25
CA ILE A 267 8.83 -10.43 -16.67
C ILE A 267 9.88 -9.62 -17.46
N PRO A 268 10.74 -10.25 -18.26
CA PRO A 268 11.81 -9.54 -18.96
C PRO A 268 11.31 -8.44 -19.90
N ALA A 269 12.21 -7.52 -20.25
CA ALA A 269 11.95 -6.43 -21.19
C ALA A 269 11.41 -6.94 -22.54
N GLY A 270 10.38 -6.29 -23.06
CA GLY A 270 9.73 -6.67 -24.33
C GLY A 270 9.09 -8.06 -24.31
N LYS A 271 8.91 -8.67 -23.13
CA LYS A 271 8.21 -9.94 -22.93
C LYS A 271 6.95 -9.72 -22.12
N ASP A 272 6.06 -10.67 -22.24
CA ASP A 272 4.78 -10.77 -21.55
C ASP A 272 4.65 -12.12 -20.83
N GLU A 273 5.76 -12.82 -20.62
CA GLU A 273 5.86 -14.07 -19.86
C GLU A 273 6.97 -13.95 -18.81
N PHE A 274 6.85 -14.73 -17.74
CA PHE A 274 7.83 -14.74 -16.65
C PHE A 274 9.13 -15.45 -17.02
N ASP A 275 10.22 -15.00 -16.40
CA ASP A 275 11.52 -15.68 -16.40
C ASP A 275 11.90 -16.06 -14.96
N ALA A 276 11.64 -17.32 -14.60
CA ALA A 276 11.92 -17.85 -13.28
C ALA A 276 13.43 -17.81 -12.92
N SER A 277 14.34 -17.74 -13.90
CA SER A 277 15.78 -17.62 -13.63
C SER A 277 16.16 -16.25 -13.07
N LYS A 278 15.34 -15.22 -13.36
CA LYS A 278 15.45 -13.86 -12.82
C LYS A 278 14.63 -13.65 -11.55
N SER A 279 13.74 -14.58 -11.22
CA SER A 279 13.00 -14.58 -9.96
C SER A 279 13.87 -15.04 -8.78
N TRP A 280 13.49 -14.64 -7.58
CA TRP A 280 14.19 -14.99 -6.36
C TRP A 280 13.25 -15.08 -5.16
N ASP A 281 13.16 -16.27 -4.58
CA ASP A 281 12.60 -16.48 -3.23
C ASP A 281 13.66 -16.12 -2.19
N ILE A 282 13.37 -15.10 -1.39
CA ILE A 282 14.30 -14.53 -0.41
C ILE A 282 14.12 -15.17 0.98
N SER A 283 13.11 -16.02 1.18
CA SER A 283 12.69 -16.52 2.49
C SER A 283 13.76 -17.32 3.23
N GLU A 284 14.69 -17.94 2.50
CA GLU A 284 15.80 -18.69 3.07
C GLU A 284 17.09 -17.89 3.26
N THR A 285 17.11 -16.62 2.83
CA THR A 285 18.29 -15.77 2.89
C THR A 285 18.40 -15.09 4.25
N VAL A 286 19.52 -15.32 4.94
CA VAL A 286 19.80 -14.65 6.23
C VAL A 286 20.03 -13.17 6.00
N ILE A 287 19.41 -12.34 6.84
CA ILE A 287 19.60 -10.90 6.84
C ILE A 287 20.90 -10.57 7.56
N GLU A 288 21.89 -10.07 6.83
CA GLU A 288 23.16 -9.62 7.37
C GLU A 288 22.95 -8.50 8.42
N GLY A 289 23.73 -8.55 9.51
CA GLY A 289 23.59 -7.62 10.64
C GLY A 289 22.54 -8.03 11.68
N THR A 290 22.04 -9.26 11.64
CA THR A 290 21.06 -9.80 12.61
C THR A 290 21.61 -10.91 13.52
N ALA A 291 22.92 -11.17 13.49
CA ALA A 291 23.55 -12.11 14.41
C ALA A 291 23.38 -11.65 15.88
N PRO A 292 23.18 -12.57 16.84
CA PRO A 292 23.18 -14.02 16.68
C PRO A 292 21.82 -14.63 16.24
N ALA A 293 20.76 -13.82 16.12
CA ALA A 293 19.42 -14.31 15.80
C ALA A 293 19.29 -14.84 14.36
N ASN A 294 20.09 -14.30 13.43
CA ASN A 294 20.13 -14.72 12.01
C ASN A 294 18.74 -14.72 11.35
N TYR A 295 18.01 -13.63 11.55
CA TYR A 295 16.66 -13.48 11.02
C TYR A 295 16.60 -13.64 9.50
N LYS A 296 15.46 -14.12 9.02
CA LYS A 296 15.12 -14.26 7.60
C LYS A 296 13.80 -13.56 7.31
N SER A 297 13.56 -13.22 6.05
CA SER A 297 12.29 -12.61 5.65
C SER A 297 11.16 -13.63 5.63
N ALA A 298 10.02 -13.31 6.24
CA ALA A 298 8.78 -14.07 6.11
C ALA A 298 7.76 -13.39 5.18
N SER A 299 7.99 -12.14 4.78
CA SER A 299 7.15 -11.38 3.86
C SER A 299 7.85 -10.10 3.40
N VAL A 300 7.59 -9.65 2.17
CA VAL A 300 7.95 -8.30 1.70
C VAL A 300 6.72 -7.39 1.85
N TYR A 301 6.74 -6.44 2.79
CA TYR A 301 5.60 -5.55 3.02
C TYR A 301 5.57 -4.31 2.12
N ASN A 302 6.74 -3.82 1.72
CA ASN A 302 6.91 -2.77 0.71
C ASN A 302 8.35 -2.75 0.24
N CYS A 303 8.61 -2.13 -0.91
CA CYS A 303 9.97 -1.92 -1.38
C CYS A 303 10.10 -0.64 -2.21
N LYS A 304 11.32 -0.32 -2.63
CA LYS A 304 11.67 0.74 -3.57
C LYS A 304 12.93 0.34 -4.31
N TYR A 305 12.85 0.26 -5.64
CA TYR A 305 14.03 0.10 -6.47
C TYR A 305 14.91 1.35 -6.40
N LEU A 306 16.21 1.14 -6.14
CA LEU A 306 17.22 2.20 -5.98
C LEU A 306 18.18 2.30 -7.16
N GLY A 307 18.05 1.39 -8.14
CA GLY A 307 18.95 1.26 -9.27
C GLY A 307 20.01 0.17 -9.10
N ASN A 308 20.57 -0.27 -10.21
CA ASN A 308 21.64 -1.28 -10.29
C ASN A 308 21.36 -2.58 -9.49
N GLY A 309 20.14 -3.09 -9.55
CA GLY A 309 19.73 -4.30 -8.83
C GLY A 309 19.55 -4.11 -7.31
N LYS A 310 19.62 -2.88 -6.79
CA LYS A 310 19.44 -2.59 -5.36
C LYS A 310 18.01 -2.19 -5.06
N VAL A 311 17.49 -2.70 -3.95
CA VAL A 311 16.14 -2.44 -3.48
C VAL A 311 16.19 -2.12 -1.98
N ALA A 312 15.58 -1.01 -1.57
CA ALA A 312 15.21 -0.79 -0.17
C ALA A 312 13.88 -1.50 0.10
N ALA A 313 13.78 -2.24 1.20
CA ALA A 313 12.55 -2.97 1.52
C ALA A 313 12.24 -2.95 3.02
N TYR A 314 10.97 -3.17 3.31
CA TYR A 314 10.49 -3.57 4.62
C TYR A 314 10.09 -5.03 4.56
N VAL A 315 10.71 -5.86 5.39
CA VAL A 315 10.44 -7.29 5.48
C VAL A 315 9.90 -7.68 6.85
N CYS A 316 8.99 -8.65 6.88
CA CYS A 316 8.46 -9.23 8.12
C CYS A 316 9.46 -10.22 8.70
N ILE A 317 9.68 -10.15 10.02
CA ILE A 317 10.45 -11.10 10.82
C ILE A 317 9.46 -11.87 11.68
N ALA A 318 9.18 -13.13 11.32
CA ALA A 318 8.11 -13.91 11.95
C ALA A 318 8.32 -14.08 13.46
N GLU A 319 9.56 -14.21 13.92
CA GLU A 319 9.95 -14.38 15.32
C GLU A 319 9.63 -13.15 16.18
N LEU A 320 9.40 -11.98 15.56
CA LEU A 320 9.05 -10.73 16.22
C LEU A 320 7.54 -10.44 16.18
N THR A 321 6.74 -11.32 15.59
CA THR A 321 5.28 -11.19 15.57
C THR A 321 4.69 -11.58 16.92
N ASP A 322 3.89 -10.68 17.52
CA ASP A 322 3.03 -11.04 18.65
C ASP A 322 1.83 -11.84 18.13
N PRO A 323 1.67 -13.12 18.52
CA PRO A 323 0.55 -13.95 18.04
C PRO A 323 -0.82 -13.43 18.51
N ASN A 324 -0.87 -12.58 19.54
CA ASN A 324 -2.12 -12.02 20.05
C ASN A 324 -2.50 -10.69 19.39
N ASN A 325 -1.56 -10.01 18.73
CA ASN A 325 -1.82 -8.74 18.06
C ASN A 325 -0.82 -8.49 16.91
N MET A 326 -0.97 -9.26 15.83
CA MET A 326 -0.10 -9.17 14.65
C MET A 326 -0.17 -7.82 13.92
N TYR A 327 -1.26 -7.05 14.05
CA TYR A 327 -1.45 -5.77 13.36
C TYR A 327 -0.65 -4.62 13.98
N THR A 328 -0.30 -4.72 15.26
CA THR A 328 0.49 -3.70 15.97
C THR A 328 1.89 -4.17 16.34
N ALA A 329 2.18 -5.47 16.16
CA ALA A 329 3.50 -6.03 16.37
C ALA A 329 4.56 -5.31 15.53
N ARG A 330 5.66 -4.90 16.16
CA ARG A 330 6.80 -4.28 15.48
C ARG A 330 7.71 -5.36 14.89
N ASN A 331 7.17 -6.14 13.98
CA ASN A 331 7.82 -7.28 13.34
C ASN A 331 8.52 -6.92 12.02
N THR A 332 8.46 -5.65 11.60
CA THR A 332 8.93 -5.23 10.28
C THR A 332 10.30 -4.58 10.36
N MET A 333 11.25 -5.08 9.56
CA MET A 333 12.64 -4.62 9.52
C MET A 333 12.97 -3.93 8.19
N ALA A 334 13.62 -2.76 8.25
CA ALA A 334 14.17 -2.10 7.07
C ALA A 334 15.46 -2.80 6.61
N VAL A 335 15.53 -3.16 5.32
CA VAL A 335 16.65 -3.87 4.72
C VAL A 335 17.02 -3.28 3.36
N LEU A 336 18.26 -3.54 2.95
CA LEU A 336 18.71 -3.42 1.57
C LEU A 336 18.84 -4.82 0.98
N VAL A 337 18.25 -4.99 -0.18
CA VAL A 337 18.27 -6.22 -0.98
C VAL A 337 19.12 -5.95 -2.23
N ASP A 338 20.03 -6.86 -2.53
CA ASP A 338 20.75 -6.91 -3.80
C ASP A 338 20.23 -8.08 -4.62
N LEU A 339 19.45 -7.80 -5.67
CA LEU A 339 18.85 -8.80 -6.54
C LEU A 339 19.92 -9.57 -7.36
N LYS A 340 21.07 -8.95 -7.63
CA LYS A 340 22.16 -9.54 -8.43
C LYS A 340 23.05 -10.42 -7.56
N ALA A 341 23.49 -9.90 -6.41
CA ALA A 341 24.31 -10.65 -5.46
C ALA A 341 23.49 -11.64 -4.62
N LYS A 342 22.16 -11.51 -4.62
CA LYS A 342 21.21 -12.29 -3.81
C LYS A 342 21.54 -12.21 -2.31
N THR A 343 21.78 -10.99 -1.83
CA THR A 343 22.03 -10.70 -0.41
C THR A 343 21.01 -9.75 0.17
N ILE A 344 20.84 -9.81 1.49
CA ILE A 344 19.95 -8.94 2.26
C ILE A 344 20.71 -8.44 3.47
N ARG A 345 20.70 -7.13 3.70
CA ARG A 345 21.36 -6.51 4.85
C ARG A 345 20.43 -5.55 5.58
N LYS A 346 20.44 -5.61 6.90
CA LYS A 346 19.72 -4.67 7.76
C LYS A 346 20.21 -3.23 7.56
N ILE A 347 19.27 -2.27 7.62
CA ILE A 347 19.57 -0.84 7.71
C ILE A 347 19.56 -0.44 9.20
N ASP A 348 20.74 -0.24 9.79
CA ASP A 348 20.84 0.17 11.19
C ASP A 348 20.39 1.62 11.41
N GLY A 349 19.59 1.84 12.46
CA GLY A 349 19.09 3.16 12.85
C GLY A 349 17.66 3.46 12.41
N ILE A 350 17.08 2.65 11.52
CA ILE A 350 15.64 2.64 11.27
C ILE A 350 14.99 1.70 12.31
N PRO A 351 14.04 2.16 13.14
CA PRO A 351 13.39 1.31 14.12
C PRO A 351 12.63 0.15 13.47
N LEU A 352 12.47 -0.95 14.20
CA LEU A 352 11.43 -1.93 13.88
C LEU A 352 10.07 -1.23 13.88
N THR A 353 9.23 -1.56 12.92
CA THR A 353 7.93 -0.94 12.71
C THR A 353 6.83 -1.99 12.58
N ASP A 354 5.59 -1.55 12.68
CA ASP A 354 4.42 -2.38 12.36
C ASP A 354 4.14 -2.42 10.85
N GLY A 355 3.29 -3.36 10.43
CA GLY A 355 2.91 -3.57 9.03
C GLY A 355 2.10 -2.43 8.38
N HIS A 356 1.73 -1.39 9.13
CA HIS A 356 1.08 -0.19 8.59
C HIS A 356 2.08 0.91 8.24
N SER A 357 3.18 1.03 8.98
CA SER A 357 4.21 2.05 8.77
C SER A 357 5.35 1.55 7.88
N VAL A 358 4.99 1.16 6.66
CA VAL A 358 5.94 0.57 5.70
C VAL A 358 6.23 1.48 4.50
N PHE A 359 6.04 2.79 4.66
CA PHE A 359 6.33 3.76 3.60
C PHE A 359 7.81 3.75 3.21
N ILE A 360 8.09 3.68 1.90
CA ILE A 360 9.43 3.84 1.33
C ILE A 360 9.32 4.66 0.04
N ASP A 361 10.11 5.73 -0.10
CA ASP A 361 10.32 6.44 -1.37
C ASP A 361 11.71 7.09 -1.40
N THR A 362 12.01 7.90 -2.41
CA THR A 362 13.27 8.63 -2.54
C THR A 362 13.06 10.14 -2.59
N TYR A 363 13.93 10.90 -1.94
CA TYR A 363 13.95 12.36 -2.01
C TYR A 363 15.38 12.88 -1.92
N LYS A 364 15.80 13.74 -2.86
CA LYS A 364 17.16 14.31 -2.96
C LYS A 364 18.28 13.26 -2.82
N ASN A 365 18.20 12.21 -3.63
CA ASN A 365 19.16 11.08 -3.66
C ASN A 365 19.29 10.29 -2.35
N ARG A 366 18.34 10.46 -1.42
CA ARG A 366 18.25 9.70 -0.17
C ARG A 366 17.01 8.83 -0.22
N VAL A 367 17.08 7.69 0.44
CA VAL A 367 15.91 6.84 0.68
C VAL A 367 15.18 7.38 1.89
N VAL A 368 13.86 7.47 1.83
CA VAL A 368 12.98 7.91 2.91
C VAL A 368 12.18 6.72 3.39
N PHE A 369 12.18 6.47 4.69
CA PHE A 369 11.41 5.42 5.34
C PHE A 369 10.42 6.05 6.33
N GLY A 370 9.17 5.61 6.34
CA GLY A 370 8.28 5.81 7.48
C GLY A 370 8.49 4.69 8.50
N ALA A 371 8.54 4.99 9.79
CA ALA A 371 8.59 3.97 10.83
C ALA A 371 7.77 4.37 12.07
N TYR A 372 7.15 3.38 12.71
CA TYR A 372 6.43 3.51 13.98
C TYR A 372 7.15 2.70 15.07
N GLY A 373 8.30 3.21 15.50
CA GLY A 373 9.14 2.58 16.52
C GLY A 373 8.56 2.69 17.93
N ASP A 374 9.25 2.10 18.90
CA ASP A 374 8.92 2.17 20.33
C ASP A 374 9.19 3.56 20.94
N SER A 375 10.26 4.20 20.48
CA SER A 375 10.83 5.43 21.03
C SER A 375 10.87 6.56 20.01
N LYS A 376 10.87 6.23 18.71
CA LYS A 376 10.86 7.20 17.60
C LYS A 376 9.84 6.81 16.55
N VAL A 377 9.01 7.78 16.19
CA VAL A 377 7.96 7.66 15.18
C VAL A 377 8.15 8.77 14.14
N GLY A 378 7.98 8.44 12.87
CA GLY A 378 7.97 9.39 11.77
C GLY A 378 8.88 9.01 10.61
N PHE A 379 9.37 10.00 9.87
CA PHE A 379 10.15 9.79 8.66
C PHE A 379 11.65 9.82 8.95
N PHE A 380 12.36 8.87 8.37
CA PHE A 380 13.80 8.71 8.44
C PHE A 380 14.40 8.78 7.04
N THR A 381 15.65 9.20 6.92
CA THR A 381 16.38 9.14 5.65
C THR A 381 17.72 8.44 5.80
N CYS A 382 18.18 7.81 4.74
CA CYS A 382 19.52 7.26 4.63
C CYS A 382 20.07 7.41 3.20
N ASN A 383 21.37 7.18 3.05
CA ASN A 383 21.99 7.03 1.74
C ASN A 383 21.47 5.75 1.06
N SER A 384 21.68 5.60 -0.25
CA SER A 384 21.25 4.40 -0.99
C SER A 384 21.93 3.10 -0.53
N ASP A 385 23.08 3.21 0.15
CA ASP A 385 23.77 2.11 0.83
C ASP A 385 23.30 1.91 2.29
N GLY A 386 22.26 2.61 2.73
CA GLY A 386 21.69 2.48 4.07
C GLY A 386 22.51 3.16 5.16
N SER A 387 23.61 3.84 4.82
CA SER A 387 24.41 4.60 5.78
C SER A 387 23.78 5.96 6.09
N ASN A 388 24.29 6.63 7.14
CA ASN A 388 23.89 7.98 7.55
C ASN A 388 22.37 8.11 7.77
N VAL A 389 21.81 7.21 8.59
CA VAL A 389 20.39 7.27 8.98
C VAL A 389 20.12 8.50 9.85
N GLN A 390 19.08 9.25 9.50
CA GLN A 390 18.64 10.44 10.20
C GLN A 390 17.12 10.42 10.39
N HIS A 391 16.64 10.68 11.60
CA HIS A 391 15.22 10.95 11.86
C HIS A 391 14.93 12.40 11.47
N ILE A 392 14.17 12.60 10.40
CA ILE A 392 13.98 13.94 9.80
C ILE A 392 12.68 14.61 10.24
N LEU A 393 11.63 13.84 10.52
CA LEU A 393 10.33 14.40 10.92
C LEU A 393 9.63 13.45 11.89
N ALA A 394 9.25 13.93 13.06
CA ALA A 394 8.39 13.21 13.99
C ALA A 394 6.91 13.43 13.65
N THR A 395 6.09 12.39 13.72
CA THR A 395 4.66 12.45 13.37
C THR A 395 3.75 12.00 14.52
N ALA A 396 2.57 12.61 14.64
CA ALA A 396 1.48 12.05 15.43
C ALA A 396 0.83 10.87 14.67
N GLY A 397 1.19 9.65 15.06
CA GLY A 397 0.73 8.42 14.42
C GLY A 397 1.69 7.86 13.37
N ASN A 398 1.27 6.76 12.75
CA ASN A 398 2.00 6.02 11.73
C ASN A 398 2.25 6.86 10.48
N PRO A 399 3.51 7.12 10.07
CA PRO A 399 3.81 7.69 8.77
C PRO A 399 3.50 6.65 7.67
N VAL A 400 2.57 6.96 6.77
CA VAL A 400 2.08 6.02 5.74
C VAL A 400 2.29 6.51 4.30
N PHE A 401 2.49 7.82 4.12
CA PHE A 401 2.68 8.40 2.78
C PHE A 401 3.54 9.65 2.84
N MET A 402 4.35 9.88 1.82
CA MET A 402 5.01 11.17 1.59
C MET A 402 5.23 11.40 0.09
N HIS A 403 5.03 12.65 -0.33
CA HIS A 403 5.34 13.14 -1.67
C HIS A 403 5.90 14.56 -1.60
N ALA A 404 6.87 14.89 -2.45
CA ALA A 404 7.40 16.24 -2.59
C ALA A 404 7.02 16.80 -3.97
N PHE A 405 6.28 17.91 -3.98
CA PHE A 405 6.01 18.69 -5.18
C PHE A 405 7.21 19.60 -5.46
N GLU A 406 8.13 19.19 -6.33
CA GLU A 406 9.32 19.97 -6.74
C GLU A 406 9.41 20.12 -8.26
#